data_AF-A0A1G6AT31-F1
#
_entry.id   AF-A0A1G6AT31-F1
#
_cell.length_a   1.000
_cell.length_b   1.000
_cell.length_c   1.000
_cell.angle_alpha   90.00
_cell.angle_beta   90.00
_cell.angle_gamma   90.00
#
_symmetry.space_group_name_H-M   'P 1'
#
loop_
_entity.id
_entity.type
_entity.pdbx_description
1 polymer ?
#
loop_
_entity_poly.entity_id
_entity_poly.type
_entity_poly.pdbx_seq_one_letter_code
_entity_poly.pdbx_strand_id
1 'polypeptide(L)'
;MANLQVKGIDDGLYDQLKRQAAVENRSVSQEVILLIKSHLAARTAQRAASSPAETLLQLAGSWEDDRPAECIMEEINASRINSQRFQDGF
;
A
#
# COMPACT_ATOMS: atom_id res chain seq x y z
N MET A 1 3.68 -32.44 -6.48
CA MET A 1 4.17 -31.12 -6.93
C MET A 1 3.43 -30.75 -8.20
N ALA A 2 2.63 -29.70 -8.20
CA ALA A 2 1.98 -29.24 -9.43
C ALA A 2 3.01 -28.52 -10.30
N ASN A 3 3.07 -28.86 -11.59
CA ASN A 3 3.90 -28.16 -12.57
C ASN A 3 2.98 -27.27 -13.43
N LEU A 4 3.32 -25.99 -13.53
CA LEU A 4 2.64 -25.04 -14.41
C LEU A 4 3.56 -24.74 -15.60
N GLN A 5 3.16 -25.15 -16.79
CA GLN A 5 3.85 -24.80 -18.03
C GLN A 5 3.07 -23.71 -18.77
N VAL A 6 3.74 -22.59 -19.04
CA VAL A 6 3.20 -21.52 -19.89
C VAL A 6 3.75 -21.72 -21.30
N LYS A 7 2.87 -21.78 -22.30
CA LYS A 7 3.23 -21.93 -23.72
C LYS A 7 3.01 -20.62 -24.45
N GLY A 8 3.85 -20.34 -25.45
CA GLY A 8 3.72 -19.15 -26.30
C GLY A 8 4.02 -17.84 -25.56
N ILE A 9 4.95 -17.86 -24.60
CA ILE A 9 5.43 -16.62 -23.99
C ILE A 9 6.23 -15.84 -25.04
N ASP A 10 5.93 -14.54 -25.14
CA ASP A 10 6.72 -13.62 -25.96
C ASP A 10 8.16 -13.55 -25.43
N ASP A 11 9.15 -13.57 -26.34
CA ASP A 11 10.56 -13.58 -25.96
C ASP A 11 10.95 -12.30 -25.21
N GLY A 12 10.38 -11.16 -25.59
CA GLY A 12 10.59 -9.89 -24.91
C GLY A 12 10.06 -9.89 -23.48
N LEU A 13 8.89 -10.48 -23.26
CA LEU A 13 8.33 -10.69 -21.92
C LEU A 13 9.20 -11.63 -21.08
N TYR A 14 9.70 -12.71 -21.68
CA TYR A 14 10.57 -13.65 -20.97
C TYR A 14 11.91 -13.00 -20.56
N ASP A 15 12.46 -12.14 -21.40
CA ASP A 15 13.67 -11.38 -21.09
C ASP A 15 13.45 -10.29 -20.04
N GLN A 16 12.27 -9.68 -19.99
CA GLN A 16 11.89 -8.79 -18.89
C GLN A 16 11.83 -9.55 -17.56
N LEU A 17 11.20 -10.73 -17.54
CA LEU A 17 11.14 -11.59 -16.35
C LEU A 17 12.54 -12.01 -15.86
N LYS A 18 13.44 -12.36 -16.78
CA LYS A 18 14.84 -12.67 -16.43
C LYS A 18 15.56 -11.48 -15.81
N ARG A 19 15.44 -10.29 -16.41
CA ARG A 19 16.07 -9.08 -15.89
C ARG A 19 15.57 -8.74 -14.49
N GLN A 20 14.26 -8.80 -14.27
CA GLN A 20 13.66 -8.57 -12.97
C GLN A 20 14.13 -9.60 -11.94
N ALA A 21 14.13 -10.89 -12.28
CA ALA A 21 14.62 -11.94 -11.41
C ALA A 21 16.10 -11.76 -11.02
N ALA A 22 16.93 -11.29 -11.96
CA ALA A 22 18.33 -10.98 -11.72
C ALA A 22 18.53 -9.79 -10.76
N VAL A 23 17.78 -8.70 -10.94
CA VAL A 23 17.80 -7.53 -10.02
C VAL A 23 17.43 -7.95 -8.61
N GLU A 24 16.47 -8.87 -8.50
CA GLU A 24 15.92 -9.33 -7.24
C GLU A 24 16.65 -10.55 -6.65
N ASN A 25 17.78 -10.95 -7.26
CA ASN A 25 18.63 -12.08 -6.85
C ASN A 25 17.85 -13.39 -6.62
N ARG A 26 16.90 -13.71 -7.52
CA ARG A 26 16.09 -14.94 -7.44
C ARG A 26 15.95 -15.62 -8.79
N SER A 27 15.51 -16.89 -8.77
CA SER A 27 15.25 -17.62 -10.01
C SER A 27 13.99 -17.11 -10.72
N VAL A 28 13.93 -17.26 -12.05
CA VAL A 28 12.76 -16.86 -12.85
C VAL A 28 11.49 -17.57 -12.38
N SER A 29 11.57 -18.85 -12.00
CA SER A 29 10.41 -19.58 -11.46
C SER A 29 9.90 -18.99 -10.15
N GLN A 30 10.81 -18.56 -9.26
CA GLN A 30 10.43 -17.92 -8.00
C GLN A 30 9.82 -16.52 -8.24
N GLU A 31 10.40 -15.74 -9.16
CA GLU A 31 9.87 -14.45 -9.59
C GLU A 31 8.43 -14.59 -10.09
N VAL A 32 8.18 -15.53 -11.00
CA VAL A 32 6.84 -15.77 -11.56
C VAL A 32 5.85 -16.17 -10.47
N ILE A 33 6.24 -17.04 -9.54
CA ILE A 33 5.38 -17.41 -8.40
C ILE A 33 5.06 -16.18 -7.53
N LEU A 34 6.04 -15.32 -7.27
CA LEU A 34 5.84 -14.10 -6.48
C LEU A 34 4.91 -13.12 -7.20
N LEU A 35 5.08 -12.93 -8.51
CA LEU A 35 4.20 -12.10 -9.33
C LEU A 35 2.76 -12.61 -9.32
N ILE A 36 2.56 -13.93 -9.44
CA ILE A 36 1.21 -14.52 -9.35
C ILE A 36 0.62 -14.30 -7.96
N LYS A 37 1.39 -14.56 -6.89
CA LYS A 37 0.94 -14.36 -5.50
C LYS A 37 0.57 -12.90 -5.22
N SER A 38 1.43 -11.96 -5.62
CA SER A 38 1.20 -10.53 -5.43
C SER A 38 -0.02 -10.05 -6.22
N HIS A 39 -0.21 -10.52 -7.46
CA HIS A 39 -1.40 -10.19 -8.25
C HIS A 39 -2.70 -10.69 -7.60
N LEU A 40 -2.70 -11.93 -7.10
CA LEU A 40 -3.87 -12.51 -6.43
C LEU A 40 -4.17 -11.80 -5.10
N ALA A 41 -3.13 -11.48 -4.32
CA ALA A 41 -3.27 -10.72 -3.08
C ALA A 41 -3.81 -9.31 -3.36
N ALA A 42 -3.27 -8.61 -4.35
CA ALA A 42 -3.73 -7.28 -4.75
C ALA A 42 -5.19 -7.29 -5.22
N ARG A 43 -5.61 -8.26 -6.04
CA ARG A 43 -7.01 -8.41 -6.45
C ARG A 43 -7.95 -8.68 -5.27
N THR A 44 -7.50 -9.46 -4.30
CA THR A 44 -8.28 -9.76 -3.09
C THR A 44 -8.43 -8.51 -2.24
N ALA A 45 -7.33 -7.78 -2.02
CA ALA A 45 -7.34 -6.51 -1.31
C ALA A 45 -8.20 -5.46 -2.03
N GLN A 46 -8.12 -5.35 -3.36
CA GLN A 46 -8.94 -4.43 -4.16
C GLN A 46 -10.43 -4.79 -4.16
N ARG A 47 -10.80 -6.06 -4.02
CA ARG A 47 -12.20 -6.48 -3.86
C ARG A 47 -12.73 -6.26 -2.45
N ALA A 48 -11.86 -6.31 -1.45
CA ALA A 48 -12.21 -6.10 -0.04
C ALA A 48 -12.19 -4.63 0.35
N ALA A 49 -11.36 -3.82 -0.31
CA ALA A 49 -11.31 -2.38 -0.13
C ALA A 49 -12.49 -1.73 -0.85
N SER A 50 -13.09 -0.72 -0.21
CA SER A 50 -13.95 0.24 -0.89
C SER A 50 -13.17 0.82 -2.08
N SER A 51 -13.86 1.02 -3.20
CA SER A 51 -13.23 1.65 -4.36
C SER A 51 -12.64 3.00 -3.94
N PRO A 52 -11.57 3.49 -4.60
CA PRO A 52 -11.02 4.81 -4.28
C PRO A 52 -12.08 5.92 -4.28
N ALA A 53 -13.10 5.81 -5.14
CA ALA A 53 -14.24 6.70 -5.17
C ALA A 53 -15.13 6.58 -3.91
N GLU A 54 -15.43 5.37 -3.45
CA GLU A 54 -16.17 5.13 -2.21
C GLU A 54 -15.38 5.62 -0.99
N THR A 55 -14.06 5.42 -0.94
CA THR A 55 -13.22 5.99 0.13
C THR A 55 -13.27 7.52 0.13
N LEU A 56 -13.19 8.15 -1.04
CA LEU A 56 -13.33 9.60 -1.17
C LEU A 56 -14.71 10.10 -0.73
N LEU A 57 -15.77 9.36 -1.07
CA LEU A 57 -17.13 9.68 -0.63
C LEU A 57 -17.31 9.49 0.89
N GLN A 58 -16.67 8.49 1.50
CA GLN A 58 -16.70 8.30 2.95
C GLN A 58 -15.93 9.40 3.70
N LEU A 59 -14.88 9.94 3.08
CA LEU A 59 -14.16 11.10 3.62
C LEU A 59 -14.95 12.40 3.44
N ALA A 60 -15.80 12.49 2.41
CA ALA A 60 -16.64 13.66 2.18
C ALA A 60 -17.61 13.85 3.36
N GLY A 61 -17.41 14.92 4.14
CA GLY A 61 -18.19 15.22 5.33
C GLY A 61 -17.58 14.72 6.64
N SER A 62 -16.46 13.97 6.62
CA SER A 62 -15.77 13.58 7.87
C SER A 62 -15.10 14.76 8.59
N TRP A 63 -15.03 15.92 7.94
CA TRP A 63 -14.55 17.18 8.46
C TRP A 63 -15.68 18.11 8.92
N GLU A 64 -16.94 17.73 8.72
CA GLU A 64 -18.05 18.45 9.33
C GLU A 64 -18.08 18.10 10.82
N ASP A 65 -17.93 19.13 11.64
CA ASP A 65 -17.94 19.03 13.09
C ASP A 65 -18.99 20.00 13.62
N ASP A 66 -19.96 19.48 14.36
CA ASP A 66 -21.02 20.29 14.99
C ASP A 66 -20.49 21.12 16.17
N ARG A 67 -19.26 20.83 16.63
CA ARG A 67 -18.64 21.57 17.72
C ARG A 67 -18.20 22.96 17.25
N PRO A 68 -18.40 23.99 18.09
CA PRO A 68 -17.92 25.32 17.78
C PRO A 68 -16.38 25.34 17.77
N ALA A 69 -15.81 26.28 17.01
CA ALA A 69 -14.38 26.38 16.80
C ALA A 69 -13.59 26.50 18.11
N GLU A 70 -14.15 27.15 19.13
CA GLU A 70 -13.47 27.31 20.44
C GLU A 70 -13.21 25.95 21.11
N CYS A 71 -14.17 25.03 21.08
CA CYS A 71 -14.00 23.70 21.68
C CYS A 71 -12.91 22.88 20.98
N ILE A 72 -12.83 22.99 19.64
CA ILE A 72 -11.79 22.31 18.85
C ILE A 72 -10.41 22.88 19.19
N MET A 73 -10.29 24.21 19.31
CA MET A 73 -9.03 24.87 19.68
C MET A 73 -8.57 24.49 21.09
N GLU A 74 -9.48 24.43 22.06
CA GLU A 74 -9.18 24.02 23.43
C GLU A 74 -8.67 22.57 23.50
N GLU A 75 -9.33 21.64 22.81
CA GLU A 75 -8.91 20.24 22.74
C GLU A 75 -7.53 20.08 22.10
N ILE A 76 -7.27 20.78 20.98
CA ILE A 76 -5.96 20.78 20.32
C ILE A 76 -4.89 21.33 21.26
N ASN A 77 -5.17 22.43 21.98
CA ASN A 77 -4.21 23.01 22.91
C ASN A 77 -3.95 22.10 24.12
N ALA A 78 -4.98 21.44 24.64
CA ALA A 78 -4.88 20.52 25.77
C ALA A 78 -4.13 19.22 25.42
N SER A 79 -4.28 18.73 24.19
CA SER A 79 -3.64 17.50 23.71
C SER A 79 -2.17 17.68 23.28
N ARG A 80 -1.67 18.92 23.24
CA ARG A 80 -0.25 19.19 22.93
C ARG A 80 0.66 18.62 24.03
N ILE A 81 1.35 17.54 23.69
CA ILE A 81 2.47 17.05 24.50
C ILE A 81 3.72 17.84 24.10
N ASN A 82 4.15 18.77 24.96
CA ASN A 82 5.45 19.42 24.83
C ASN A 82 6.54 18.39 25.17
N SER A 83 7.04 17.67 24.15
CA SER A 83 8.14 16.75 24.35
C SER A 83 9.42 17.56 24.64
N GLN A 84 10.00 17.38 25.83
CA GLN A 84 11.32 17.92 26.19
C GLN A 84 12.48 17.13 25.55
N ARG A 85 12.18 16.21 24.64
CA ARG A 85 13.10 15.20 24.09
C ARG A 85 14.26 15.79 23.28
N PHE A 86 14.20 17.08 22.95
CA PHE A 86 15.25 17.82 22.23
C PHE A 86 15.81 19.01 23.02
N GLN A 87 15.65 19.07 24.35
CA GLN A 87 16.16 20.19 25.14
C GLN A 87 17.69 20.31 25.14
N ASP A 88 18.42 19.20 24.97
CA ASP A 88 19.89 19.20 25.04
C ASP A 88 20.62 19.33 23.70
N GLY A 89 19.90 19.49 22.57
CA GLY A 89 20.55 19.62 21.24
C GLY A 89 21.37 18.37 20.83
N PHE A 90 21.96 18.43 19.64
CA PHE A 90 22.91 17.41 19.14
C PHE A 90 24.33 17.67 19.64
#